data_AF-A0A9Q9AR52-F1
#
_entry.id   AF-A0A9Q9AR52-F1
#
_cell.length_a   1.000
_cell.length_b   1.000
_cell.length_c   1.000
_cell.angle_alpha   90.00
_cell.angle_beta   90.00
_cell.angle_gamma   90.00
#
_symmetry.space_group_name_H-M   'P 1'
#
loop_
_entity.id
_entity.type
_entity.pdbx_description
1 polymer ?
#
loop_
_entity_poly.entity_id
_entity_poly.type
_entity_poly.pdbx_seq_one_letter_code
_entity_poly.pdbx_strand_id
1 'polypeptide(L)'
;MVQTASGMNVSEAAHFGDPDEVARVMPVQALDHAAGYFLATGICVALYKKATEGGSWKVEVSLAGVMKYLRSLRQYPGREGFECDASEDVSQYLETRTTAFRELSAVKHSASVEAKEPGWDIMPKELGSDEARWL
;
A
#
# COMPACT_ATOMS: atom_id res chain seq x y z
N MET A 1 8.47 -10.76 -3.43
CA MET A 1 9.10 -11.45 -4.59
C MET A 1 9.60 -10.49 -5.67
N VAL A 2 8.75 -9.62 -6.25
CA VAL A 2 9.15 -8.74 -7.37
C VAL A 2 10.23 -7.72 -6.96
N GLN A 3 10.18 -7.18 -5.75
CA GLN A 3 11.19 -6.27 -5.22
C GLN A 3 12.60 -6.88 -5.21
N THR A 4 12.72 -8.12 -4.78
CA THR A 4 13.99 -8.87 -4.79
C THR A 4 14.43 -9.20 -6.21
N ALA A 5 13.52 -9.76 -7.02
CA ALA A 5 13.82 -10.19 -8.39
C ALA A 5 14.20 -9.05 -9.35
N SER A 6 13.85 -7.81 -9.01
CA SER A 6 14.12 -6.61 -9.81
C SER A 6 15.39 -5.87 -9.43
N GLY A 7 16.10 -6.33 -8.39
CA GLY A 7 17.28 -5.65 -7.87
C GLY A 7 16.97 -4.41 -7.01
N MET A 8 15.70 -4.12 -6.71
CA MET A 8 15.35 -3.01 -5.82
C MET A 8 15.98 -3.18 -4.44
N ASN A 9 16.01 -4.39 -3.89
CA ASN A 9 16.61 -4.61 -2.57
C ASN A 9 18.12 -4.32 -2.54
N VAL A 10 18.83 -4.63 -3.63
CA VAL A 10 20.28 -4.36 -3.74
C VAL A 10 20.50 -2.85 -3.89
N SER A 11 19.67 -2.18 -4.70
CA SER A 11 19.68 -0.72 -4.80
C SER A 11 19.43 -0.06 -3.45
N GLU A 12 18.44 -0.53 -2.70
CA GLU A 12 18.09 0.00 -1.37
C GLU A 12 19.25 -0.16 -0.38
N ALA A 13 19.87 -1.35 -0.33
CA ALA A 13 21.03 -1.60 0.53
C ALA A 13 22.21 -0.69 0.19
N ALA A 14 22.52 -0.53 -1.09
CA ALA A 14 23.61 0.35 -1.55
C ALA A 14 23.40 1.82 -1.16
N HIS A 15 22.15 2.31 -1.16
CA HIS A 15 21.83 3.67 -0.75
C HIS A 15 21.77 3.83 0.77
N PHE A 16 21.31 2.79 1.48
CA PHE A 16 21.36 2.77 2.94
C PHE A 16 22.81 2.81 3.45
N GLY A 17 23.75 2.19 2.75
CA GLY A 17 25.19 2.36 3.00
C GLY A 17 25.73 1.61 4.21
N ASP A 18 25.03 0.56 4.66
CA ASP A 18 25.56 -0.40 5.65
C ASP A 18 26.41 -1.46 4.92
N PRO A 19 27.72 -1.56 5.20
CA PRO A 19 28.61 -2.48 4.47
C PRO A 19 28.29 -3.96 4.71
N ASP A 20 27.60 -4.30 5.80
CA ASP A 20 27.26 -5.69 6.13
C ASP A 20 25.90 -6.12 5.53
N GLU A 21 25.16 -5.19 4.90
CA GLU A 21 23.86 -5.45 4.30
C GLU A 21 23.93 -5.47 2.77
N VAL A 22 23.78 -6.65 2.17
CA VAL A 22 23.83 -6.82 0.70
C VAL A 22 22.46 -6.64 0.02
N ALA A 23 21.38 -6.65 0.79
CA ALA A 23 20.01 -6.49 0.29
C ALA A 23 19.09 -5.99 1.41
N ARG A 24 18.37 -4.90 1.14
CA ARG A 24 17.44 -4.26 2.08
C ARG A 24 16.04 -4.23 1.50
N VAL A 25 15.02 -4.57 2.28
CA VAL A 25 13.64 -4.37 1.83
C VAL A 25 13.24 -2.90 2.00
N MET A 26 12.55 -2.32 1.02
CA MET A 26 11.85 -1.05 1.21
C MET A 26 10.93 -1.13 2.44
N PRO A 27 10.78 -0.03 3.20
CA PRO A 27 9.99 0.00 4.43
C PRO A 27 8.48 -0.17 4.19
N VAL A 28 8.04 -0.09 2.93
CA VAL A 28 6.64 -0.23 2.52
C VAL A 28 6.53 -1.11 1.27
N GLN A 29 5.34 -1.66 1.04
CA GLN A 29 5.01 -2.38 -0.21
C GLN A 29 4.76 -1.37 -1.36
N ALA A 30 5.78 -0.58 -1.72
CA ALA A 30 5.65 0.52 -2.67
C ALA A 30 5.16 0.05 -4.05
N LEU A 31 5.57 -1.16 -4.47
CA LEU A 31 5.16 -1.75 -5.74
C LEU A 31 3.66 -2.05 -5.75
N ASP A 32 3.16 -2.73 -4.71
CA ASP A 32 1.75 -3.10 -4.60
C ASP A 32 0.86 -1.88 -4.43
N HIS A 33 1.31 -0.90 -3.62
CA HIS A 33 0.59 0.34 -3.41
C HIS A 33 0.47 1.17 -4.69
N ALA A 34 1.58 1.38 -5.41
CA ALA A 34 1.57 2.09 -6.68
C ALA A 34 0.79 1.34 -7.77
N ALA A 35 0.90 0.00 -7.83
CA ALA A 35 0.11 -0.81 -8.76
C ALA A 35 -1.39 -0.65 -8.52
N GLY A 36 -1.83 -0.60 -7.27
CA GLY A 36 -3.23 -0.34 -6.90
C GLY A 36 -3.71 1.00 -7.47
N TYR A 37 -2.95 2.08 -7.29
CA TYR A 37 -3.32 3.39 -7.83
C TYR A 37 -3.31 3.43 -9.35
N PHE A 38 -2.34 2.81 -10.02
CA PHE A 38 -2.32 2.75 -11.48
C PHE A 38 -3.50 1.95 -12.03
N LEU A 39 -3.87 0.85 -11.38
CA LEU A 39 -5.03 0.05 -11.77
C LEU A 39 -6.32 0.86 -11.58
N ALA A 40 -6.51 1.49 -10.42
CA ALA A 40 -7.66 2.34 -10.14
C ALA A 40 -7.78 3.49 -11.16
N THR A 41 -6.66 4.17 -11.46
CA THR A 41 -6.61 5.23 -12.47
C THR A 41 -7.01 4.70 -13.84
N GLY A 42 -6.46 3.56 -14.26
CA GLY A 42 -6.80 2.91 -15.52
C GLY A 42 -8.28 2.52 -15.59
N ILE A 43 -8.88 2.03 -14.50
CA ILE A 43 -10.31 1.72 -14.41
C ILE A 43 -11.14 3.00 -14.59
N CYS A 44 -10.80 4.09 -13.91
CA CYS A 44 -11.49 5.37 -14.08
C CYS A 44 -11.44 5.85 -15.55
N VAL A 45 -10.29 5.73 -16.21
CA VAL A 45 -10.15 6.05 -17.64
C VAL A 45 -11.01 5.11 -18.49
N ALA A 46 -10.99 3.80 -18.24
CA ALA A 46 -11.80 2.82 -18.96
C ALA A 46 -13.30 3.11 -18.85
N LEU A 47 -13.78 3.51 -17.66
CA LEU A 47 -15.17 3.93 -17.44
C LEU A 47 -15.50 5.20 -18.21
N TYR A 48 -14.62 6.20 -18.19
CA TYR A 48 -14.78 7.42 -18.98
C TYR A 48 -14.89 7.10 -20.47
N LYS A 49 -13.95 6.33 -21.02
CA LYS A 49 -13.96 5.94 -22.43
C LYS A 49 -15.19 5.12 -22.80
N LYS A 50 -15.64 4.22 -21.91
CA LYS A 50 -16.90 3.49 -22.12
C LYS A 50 -18.09 4.44 -22.22
N ALA A 51 -18.13 5.50 -21.40
CA ALA A 51 -19.22 6.47 -21.41
C ALA A 51 -19.19 7.42 -22.62
N THR A 52 -18.00 7.78 -23.11
CA THR A 52 -17.85 8.78 -24.19
C THR A 52 -17.67 8.19 -25.58
N GLU A 53 -17.02 7.02 -25.69
CA GLU A 53 -16.68 6.37 -26.96
C GLU A 53 -17.43 5.04 -27.15
N GLY A 54 -18.06 4.51 -26.10
CA GLY A 54 -18.66 3.17 -26.10
C GLY A 54 -17.62 2.05 -25.96
N GLY A 55 -18.06 0.80 -26.19
CA GLY A 55 -17.19 -0.38 -26.19
C GLY A 55 -16.82 -0.93 -24.81
N SER A 56 -15.78 -1.77 -24.78
CA SER A 56 -15.19 -2.38 -23.58
C SER A 56 -13.68 -2.20 -23.59
N TRP A 57 -13.11 -1.93 -22.42
CA TRP A 57 -11.70 -1.58 -22.27
C TRP A 57 -11.03 -2.54 -21.30
N LYS A 58 -9.80 -2.95 -21.60
CA LYS A 58 -8.97 -3.79 -20.74
C LYS A 58 -7.86 -2.94 -20.14
N VAL A 59 -7.68 -3.04 -18.83
CA VAL A 59 -6.59 -2.38 -18.09
C VAL A 59 -5.67 -3.46 -17.55
N GLU A 60 -4.38 -3.34 -17.83
CA GLU A 60 -3.36 -4.27 -17.34
C GLU A 60 -2.28 -3.51 -16.60
N VAL A 61 -1.98 -3.95 -15.38
CA VAL A 61 -0.90 -3.44 -14.55
C VAL A 61 -0.06 -4.62 -14.09
N SER A 62 1.26 -4.49 -14.17
CA SER A 62 2.19 -5.51 -13.66
C SER A 62 3.15 -4.88 -12.68
N LEU A 63 3.45 -5.58 -11.58
CA LEU A 63 4.43 -5.12 -10.58
C LEU A 63 5.81 -4.89 -11.21
N ALA A 64 6.19 -5.67 -12.22
CA ALA A 64 7.43 -5.47 -12.96
C ALA A 64 7.43 -4.15 -13.78
N GLY A 65 6.29 -3.79 -14.38
CA GLY A 65 6.11 -2.50 -15.05
C GLY A 65 6.16 -1.32 -14.06
N VAL A 66 5.49 -1.47 -12.92
CA VAL A 66 5.54 -0.48 -11.82
C VAL A 66 6.97 -0.28 -11.33
N MET A 67 7.70 -1.37 -11.11
CA MET A 67 9.11 -1.29 -10.72
C MET A 67 9.95 -0.54 -11.76
N LYS A 68 9.79 -0.83 -13.06
CA LYS A 68 10.50 -0.11 -14.13
C LYS A 68 10.21 1.39 -14.08
N TYR A 69 8.95 1.76 -13.85
CA TYR A 69 8.57 3.16 -13.68
C TYR A 69 9.23 3.79 -12.45
N LEU A 70 9.13 3.18 -11.27
CA LEU A 70 9.74 3.72 -10.05
C LEU A 70 11.27 3.87 -10.19
N ARG A 71 11.95 2.91 -10.82
CA ARG A 71 13.39 3.00 -11.12
C ARG A 71 13.75 4.08 -12.14
N SER A 72 12.79 4.50 -12.97
CA SER A 72 12.99 5.62 -13.90
C SER A 72 12.95 6.98 -13.20
N LEU A 73 12.40 7.04 -11.99
CA LEU A 73 12.44 8.23 -11.16
C LEU A 73 13.87 8.44 -10.62
N ARG A 74 14.24 9.70 -10.39
CA ARG A 74 15.54 10.05 -9.80
C ARG A 74 15.64 9.49 -8.38
N GLN A 75 16.86 9.18 -7.96
CA GLN A 75 17.21 8.80 -6.60
C GLN A 75 18.03 9.91 -5.95
N TYR A 76 17.85 10.11 -4.64
CA TYR A 76 18.72 10.99 -3.85
C TYR A 76 20.01 10.25 -3.49
N PRO A 77 21.15 10.96 -3.34
CA PRO A 77 22.39 10.35 -2.88
C PRO A 77 22.28 9.82 -1.44
N GLY A 78 22.63 8.56 -1.23
CA GLY A 78 22.67 7.96 0.11
C GLY A 78 21.32 8.06 0.83
N ARG A 79 21.32 8.71 2.02
CA ARG A 79 20.14 8.91 2.87
C ARG A 79 19.66 10.37 2.93
N GLU A 80 20.19 11.24 2.07
CA GLU A 80 19.89 12.67 2.10
C GLU A 80 18.38 12.92 2.01
N GLY A 81 17.81 13.62 3.00
CA GLY A 81 16.38 13.96 3.04
C GLY A 81 15.48 12.83 3.53
N PHE A 82 16.06 11.69 3.94
CA PHE A 82 15.37 10.57 4.58
C PHE A 82 15.78 10.38 6.04
N GLU A 83 16.53 11.32 6.62
CA GLU A 83 16.71 11.36 8.08
C GLU A 83 15.35 11.63 8.74
N CYS A 84 14.88 10.68 9.55
CA CYS A 84 13.69 10.88 10.37
C CYS A 84 14.02 10.58 11.83
N ASP A 85 13.56 11.46 12.72
CA ASP A 85 13.49 11.14 14.13
C ASP A 85 12.37 10.12 14.33
N ALA A 86 12.58 9.14 15.22
CA ALA A 86 11.52 8.22 15.58
C ALA A 86 10.33 9.03 16.13
N SER A 87 9.14 8.90 15.52
CA SER A 87 7.97 9.64 15.99
C SER A 87 7.63 9.18 17.42
N GLU A 88 7.69 10.10 18.38
CA GLU A 88 7.60 9.73 19.80
C GLU A 88 6.20 9.33 20.26
N ASP A 89 5.13 9.70 19.52
CA ASP A 89 3.76 9.25 19.81
C ASP A 89 2.84 9.24 18.58
N VAL A 90 2.33 8.06 18.23
CA VAL A 90 1.35 7.85 17.13
C VAL A 90 -0.07 7.57 17.64
N SER A 91 -0.31 7.64 18.94
CA SER A 91 -1.58 7.28 19.59
C SER A 91 -2.79 8.01 18.98
N GLN A 92 -2.61 9.28 18.58
CA GLN A 92 -3.64 10.08 17.93
C GLN A 92 -4.13 9.52 16.58
N TYR A 93 -3.34 8.66 15.93
CA TYR A 93 -3.67 8.00 14.66
C TYR A 93 -4.20 6.59 14.85
N LEU A 94 -4.28 6.10 16.09
CA LEU A 94 -4.76 4.77 16.39
C LEU A 94 -6.19 4.82 16.94
N GLU A 95 -6.96 3.79 16.62
CA GLU A 95 -8.21 3.44 17.30
C GLU A 95 -8.04 2.09 17.98
N THR A 96 -8.68 1.91 19.15
CA THR A 96 -8.69 0.63 19.87
C THR A 96 -10.12 0.14 20.01
N ARG A 97 -10.35 -1.12 19.64
CA ARG A 97 -11.67 -1.75 19.68
C ARG A 97 -11.58 -3.13 20.32
N THR A 98 -12.61 -3.54 21.04
CA THR A 98 -12.72 -4.91 21.56
C THR A 98 -13.12 -5.86 20.44
N THR A 99 -12.41 -6.97 20.32
CA THR A 99 -12.65 -8.03 19.34
C THR A 99 -12.82 -9.38 20.05
N ALA A 100 -13.14 -10.44 19.32
CA ALA A 100 -13.14 -11.81 19.87
C ALA A 100 -11.76 -12.24 20.38
N PHE A 101 -10.69 -11.59 19.90
CA PHE A 101 -9.31 -11.79 20.32
C PHE A 101 -8.83 -10.77 21.37
N ARG A 102 -9.75 -10.09 22.08
CA ARG A 102 -9.50 -8.97 23.02
C ARG A 102 -9.27 -7.64 22.30
N GLU A 103 -8.60 -6.68 22.95
CA GLU A 103 -8.34 -5.36 22.39
C GLU A 103 -7.43 -5.44 21.18
N LEU A 104 -7.86 -4.79 20.11
CA LEU A 104 -7.11 -4.59 18.89
C LEU A 104 -6.91 -3.09 18.70
N SER A 105 -5.66 -2.67 18.56
CA SER A 105 -5.31 -1.31 18.16
C SER A 105 -4.87 -1.30 16.70
N ALA A 106 -5.45 -0.41 15.90
CA ALA A 106 -5.16 -0.27 14.48
C ALA A 106 -5.12 1.22 14.08
N VAL A 107 -4.52 1.52 12.93
CA VAL A 107 -4.53 2.89 12.37
C VAL A 107 -5.96 3.26 11.98
N LYS A 108 -6.44 4.41 12.46
CA LYS A 108 -7.77 4.93 12.15
C LYS A 108 -7.90 5.25 10.67
N HIS A 109 -9.12 5.21 10.15
CA HIS A 109 -9.37 5.62 8.77
C HIS A 109 -8.94 7.08 8.55
N SER A 110 -8.20 7.35 7.48
CA SER A 110 -7.61 8.67 7.24
C SER A 110 -8.61 9.70 6.73
N ALA A 111 -9.67 9.26 6.04
CA ALA A 111 -10.74 10.12 5.53
C ALA A 111 -11.97 10.07 6.44
N SER A 112 -12.64 11.23 6.57
CA SER A 112 -14.01 11.35 7.09
C SER A 112 -14.94 11.74 5.94
N VAL A 113 -16.19 11.27 5.98
CA VAL A 113 -17.19 11.56 4.96
C VAL A 113 -18.40 12.12 5.67
N GLU A 114 -18.91 13.28 5.24
CA GLU A 114 -20.08 13.87 5.90
C GLU A 114 -21.27 12.89 5.87
N ALA A 115 -21.90 12.71 7.03
CA ALA A 115 -23.00 11.77 7.26
C ALA A 115 -22.67 10.28 7.01
N LYS A 116 -21.40 9.90 6.92
CA LYS A 116 -20.93 8.50 6.83
C LYS A 116 -19.75 8.29 7.77
N GLU A 117 -19.72 7.14 8.43
CA GLU A 117 -18.58 6.74 9.27
C GLU A 117 -17.77 5.69 8.51
N PRO A 118 -16.64 6.05 7.88
CA PRO A 118 -15.73 5.07 7.28
C PRO A 118 -15.13 4.22 8.40
N GLY A 119 -15.24 2.91 8.29
CA GLY A 119 -14.73 2.01 9.31
C GLY A 119 -15.11 0.57 9.03
N TRP A 120 -15.07 -0.22 10.09
CA TRP A 120 -15.32 -1.65 10.05
C TRP A 120 -16.57 -1.96 10.87
N ASP A 121 -17.56 -2.57 10.22
CA ASP A 121 -18.77 -3.10 10.87
C ASP A 121 -18.52 -4.46 11.53
N ILE A 122 -17.51 -5.19 11.03
CA ILE A 122 -17.15 -6.53 11.48
C ILE A 122 -15.70 -6.50 11.97
N MET A 123 -15.49 -6.90 13.23
CA MET A 123 -14.15 -7.04 13.82
C MET A 123 -13.56 -8.41 13.52
N PRO A 124 -12.22 -8.56 13.55
CA PRO A 124 -11.57 -9.87 13.51
C PRO A 124 -12.15 -10.83 14.54
N LYS A 125 -12.46 -12.04 14.08
CA LYS A 125 -13.00 -13.13 14.87
C LYS A 125 -12.47 -14.47 14.38
N GLU A 126 -12.76 -15.54 15.10
CA GLU A 126 -12.29 -16.88 14.77
C GLU A 126 -12.68 -17.30 13.35
N LEU A 127 -11.73 -17.89 12.63
CA LEU A 127 -11.94 -18.40 11.28
C LEU A 127 -13.06 -19.47 11.29
N GLY A 128 -14.05 -19.32 10.41
CA GLY A 128 -15.18 -20.24 10.31
C GLY A 128 -16.34 -19.97 11.29
N SER A 129 -16.29 -18.88 12.05
CA SER A 129 -17.39 -18.46 12.94
C SER A 129 -18.51 -17.68 12.26
N ASP A 130 -18.36 -17.33 10.98
CA ASP A 130 -19.39 -16.70 10.16
C ASP A 130 -20.43 -17.71 9.66
N GLU A 131 -21.68 -17.25 9.56
CA GLU A 131 -22.69 -17.97 8.77
C GLU A 131 -22.28 -17.95 7.29
N ALA A 132 -22.47 -19.08 6.60
CA ALA A 132 -22.20 -19.21 5.16
C ALA A 132 -23.25 -18.46 4.32
N ARG A 133 -23.19 -17.12 4.32
CA ARG A 133 -24.03 -16.22 3.53
C ARG A 133 -23.20 -15.08 2.91
N TRP A 134 -23.65 -14.57 1.78
CA TRP A 134 -23.09 -13.36 1.17
C TRP A 134 -23.72 -12.12 1.81
N LEU A 135 -22.90 -11.09 2.05
CA LEU A 135 -23.32 -9.76 2.52
C LEU A 135 -23.57 -8.82 1.34
#